data_AF-I3SN41-F1
#
_entry.id   AF-I3SN41-F1
#
_cell.length_a   1.000
_cell.length_b   1.000
_cell.length_c   1.000
_cell.angle_alpha   90.00
_cell.angle_beta   90.00
_cell.angle_gamma   90.00
#
_symmetry.space_group_name_H-M   'P 1'
#
loop_
_entity.id
_entity.type
_entity.pdbx_description
1 polymer ?
#
loop_
_entity_poly.entity_id
_entity_poly.type
_entity_poly.pdbx_seq_one_letter_code
_entity_poly.pdbx_strand_id
1 'polypeptide(L)'
;MTPLPLLKKLKGCVSHTNLRIRAKAAVSLSNCVSKMGVEEMEEFGMGEMIEVAADLVNDRLPEARDAARSVATTVYEALTKDAEVEQKMEVWQSFCQSKLQPIHALSILKIVKA
;
A
#
# COMPACT_ATOMS: atom_id res chain seq x y z
N MET A 1 23.21 7.16 2.09
CA MET A 1 21.88 7.65 2.53
C MET A 1 20.97 6.45 2.61
N THR A 2 20.33 6.19 3.76
CA THR A 2 19.31 5.14 3.82
C THR A 2 18.08 5.61 3.01
N PRO A 3 17.40 4.73 2.26
CA PRO A 3 16.28 5.11 1.39
C PRO A 3 15.00 5.47 2.16
N LEU A 4 14.84 4.98 3.39
CA LEU A 4 13.64 5.12 4.21
C LEU A 4 13.25 6.57 4.57
N PRO A 5 14.16 7.47 4.99
CA PRO A 5 13.81 8.87 5.25
C PRO A 5 13.25 9.61 4.03
N LEU A 6 13.69 9.25 2.82
CA LEU A 6 13.16 9.84 1.58
C LEU A 6 11.74 9.33 1.31
N LEU A 7 11.48 8.05 1.58
CA LEU A 7 10.14 7.49 1.42
C LEU A 7 9.12 8.15 2.35
N LYS A 8 9.53 8.45 3.59
CA LYS A 8 8.68 9.20 4.54
C LYS A 8 8.35 10.61 4.03
N LYS A 9 9.29 11.29 3.36
CA LYS A 9 9.03 12.59 2.72
C LYS A 9 8.07 12.48 1.53
N LEU A 10 8.10 11.37 0.79
CA LEU A 10 7.19 11.11 -0.33
C LEU A 10 5.72 11.02 0.11
N LYS A 11 5.45 10.66 1.38
CA LYS A 11 4.11 10.59 1.96
C LYS A 11 3.32 11.90 1.81
N GLY A 12 3.96 13.06 1.96
CA GLY A 12 3.29 14.34 1.74
C GLY A 12 2.87 14.59 0.28
N CYS A 13 3.56 13.97 -0.68
CA CYS A 13 3.25 14.12 -2.09
C CYS A 13 2.11 13.19 -2.56
N VAL A 14 1.91 12.03 -1.91
CA VAL A 14 0.80 11.11 -2.24
C VAL A 14 -0.56 11.60 -1.73
N SER A 15 -0.60 12.66 -0.91
CA SER A 15 -1.84 13.35 -0.51
C SER A 15 -1.97 14.73 -1.16
N HIS A 16 -1.15 15.04 -2.17
CA HIS A 16 -1.11 16.37 -2.78
C HIS A 16 -2.41 16.68 -3.54
N THR A 17 -2.90 17.92 -3.49
CA THR A 17 -4.15 18.34 -4.15
C THR A 17 -4.08 18.22 -5.67
N ASN A 18 -2.95 18.62 -6.28
CA ASN A 18 -2.67 18.40 -7.70
C ASN A 18 -2.59 16.90 -8.03
N LEU A 19 -3.55 16.42 -8.83
CA LEU A 19 -3.69 15.01 -9.19
C LEU A 19 -2.42 14.45 -9.84
N ARG A 20 -1.74 15.22 -10.70
CA ARG A 20 -0.56 14.76 -11.44
C ARG A 20 0.65 14.58 -10.53
N ILE A 21 0.84 15.47 -9.55
CA ILE A 21 1.90 15.32 -8.53
C ILE A 21 1.63 14.07 -7.70
N ARG A 22 0.38 13.90 -7.28
CA ARG A 22 -0.06 12.76 -6.49
C ARG A 22 0.15 11.42 -7.20
N ALA A 23 -0.25 11.32 -8.47
CA ALA A 23 -0.04 10.11 -9.26
C ALA A 23 1.45 9.78 -9.46
N LYS A 24 2.29 10.79 -9.74
CA LYS A 24 3.74 10.57 -9.85
C LYS A 24 4.36 10.07 -8.54
N ALA A 25 3.93 10.63 -7.41
CA ALA A 25 4.38 10.19 -6.11
C ALA A 25 3.91 8.75 -5.81
N ALA A 26 2.66 8.42 -6.13
CA ALA A 26 2.10 7.08 -5.97
C ALA A 26 2.89 6.03 -6.76
N VAL A 27 3.16 6.31 -8.04
CA VAL A 27 3.96 5.41 -8.90
C VAL A 27 5.38 5.25 -8.36
N SER A 28 6.01 6.33 -7.90
CA SER A 28 7.33 6.25 -7.28
C SER A 28 7.33 5.40 -6.00
N LEU A 29 6.32 5.56 -5.14
CA LEU A 29 6.15 4.78 -3.92
C LEU A 29 5.98 3.29 -4.27
N SER A 30 5.09 2.97 -5.21
CA SER A 30 4.85 1.60 -5.68
C SER A 30 6.12 0.94 -6.20
N ASN A 31 6.94 1.66 -6.96
CA ASN A 31 8.22 1.16 -7.47
C ASN A 31 9.27 0.94 -6.37
N CYS A 32 9.20 1.68 -5.26
CA CYS A 32 10.04 1.44 -4.10
C CYS A 32 9.56 0.20 -3.35
N VAL A 33 8.26 0.12 -3.04
CA VAL A 33 7.66 -1.00 -2.29
C VAL A 33 7.88 -2.33 -3.02
N SER A 34 7.75 -2.38 -4.35
CA SER A 34 7.98 -3.62 -5.12
C SER A 34 9.42 -4.16 -5.08
N LYS A 35 10.37 -3.36 -4.62
CA LYS A 35 11.79 -3.73 -4.48
C LYS A 35 12.22 -3.93 -3.03
N MET A 36 11.33 -3.67 -2.08
CA MET A 36 11.63 -3.80 -0.65
C MET A 36 11.57 -5.26 -0.20
N GLY A 37 12.45 -5.62 0.73
CA GLY A 37 12.30 -6.83 1.54
C GLY A 37 11.24 -6.67 2.63
N VAL A 38 10.79 -7.78 3.22
CA VAL A 38 9.80 -7.78 4.33
C VAL A 38 10.30 -6.91 5.50
N GLU A 39 11.57 -7.05 5.88
CA GLU A 39 12.20 -6.24 6.96
C GLU A 39 12.15 -4.74 6.66
N GLU A 40 12.42 -4.33 5.42
CA GLU A 40 12.38 -2.91 5.02
C GLU A 40 10.94 -2.37 5.01
N MET A 41 9.96 -3.22 4.65
CA MET A 41 8.54 -2.86 4.71
C MET A 41 8.05 -2.72 6.15
N GLU A 42 8.53 -3.56 7.06
CA GLU A 42 8.25 -3.46 8.49
C GLU A 42 8.87 -2.19 9.10
N GLU A 43 10.12 -1.88 8.75
CA GLU A 43 10.80 -0.65 9.22
C GLU A 43 10.13 0.62 8.70
N PHE A 44 9.67 0.62 7.44
CA PHE A 44 8.87 1.73 6.91
C PHE A 44 7.50 1.80 7.57
N GLY A 45 6.88 0.64 7.82
CA GLY A 45 5.53 0.48 8.32
C GLY A 45 4.57 0.06 7.21
N MET A 46 4.27 -1.24 7.11
CA MET A 46 3.26 -1.79 6.20
C MET A 46 1.88 -1.14 6.38
N GLY A 47 1.55 -0.73 7.61
CA GLY A 47 0.33 0.03 7.90
C GLY A 47 0.28 1.36 7.16
N GLU A 48 1.40 2.10 7.11
CA GLU A 48 1.46 3.35 6.37
C GLU A 48 1.34 3.13 4.86
N MET A 49 1.90 2.03 4.34
CA MET A 49 1.77 1.68 2.93
C MET A 49 0.31 1.41 2.56
N ILE A 50 -0.42 0.67 3.41
CA ILE A 50 -1.81 0.31 3.11
C ILE A 50 -2.77 1.48 3.31
N GLU A 51 -2.48 2.41 4.22
CA GLU A 51 -3.18 3.70 4.32
C GLU A 51 -3.09 4.48 3.02
N VAL A 52 -1.87 4.61 2.47
CA VAL A 52 -1.67 5.31 1.20
C VAL A 52 -2.39 4.60 0.04
N ALA A 53 -2.34 3.27 -0.02
CA ALA A 53 -3.07 2.52 -1.03
C ALA A 53 -4.59 2.75 -0.91
N ALA A 54 -5.14 2.81 0.31
CA ALA A 54 -6.56 3.01 0.53
C ALA A 54 -7.02 4.39 0.05
N ASP A 55 -6.23 5.43 0.27
CA ASP A 55 -6.52 6.80 -0.19
C ASP A 55 -6.49 6.91 -1.73
N LEU A 56 -5.68 6.08 -2.39
CA LEU A 56 -5.43 6.16 -3.84
C LEU A 56 -6.24 5.17 -4.68
N VAL A 57 -6.85 4.13 -4.09
CA VAL A 57 -7.58 3.11 -4.86
C VAL A 57 -8.75 3.69 -5.68
N ASN A 58 -9.31 4.80 -5.20
CA ASN A 58 -10.40 5.55 -5.84
C ASN A 58 -9.93 6.88 -6.46
N ASP A 59 -8.63 7.05 -6.71
CA ASP A 59 -8.10 8.28 -7.31
C ASP A 59 -8.75 8.56 -8.67
N ARG A 60 -8.77 9.84 -9.07
CA ARG A 60 -9.24 10.27 -10.38
C ARG A 60 -8.32 9.80 -11.51
N LEU A 61 -7.02 9.70 -11.25
CA LEU A 61 -6.03 9.26 -12.26
C LEU A 61 -5.81 7.75 -12.21
N PRO A 62 -5.85 7.05 -13.36
CA PRO A 62 -5.64 5.60 -13.42
C PRO A 62 -4.28 5.19 -12.88
N GLU A 63 -3.22 5.96 -13.15
CA GLU A 63 -1.86 5.66 -12.72
C GLU A 63 -1.72 5.60 -11.19
N ALA A 64 -2.46 6.46 -10.48
CA ALA A 64 -2.51 6.43 -9.03
C ALA A 64 -3.26 5.19 -8.51
N ARG A 65 -4.36 4.81 -9.17
CA ARG A 65 -5.13 3.61 -8.82
C ARG A 65 -4.34 2.33 -9.07
N ASP A 66 -3.60 2.26 -10.17
CA ASP A 66 -2.75 1.10 -10.49
C ASP A 66 -1.60 0.97 -9.51
N ALA A 67 -0.95 2.07 -9.15
CA ALA A 67 0.06 2.10 -8.10
C ALA A 67 -0.51 1.64 -6.74
N ALA A 68 -1.71 2.10 -6.37
CA ALA A 68 -2.40 1.68 -5.14
C ALA A 68 -2.64 0.17 -5.11
N ARG A 69 -3.12 -0.40 -6.22
CA ARG A 69 -3.31 -1.86 -6.36
C ARG A 69 -2.01 -2.62 -6.21
N SER A 70 -0.96 -2.16 -6.90
CA SER A 70 0.37 -2.79 -6.80
C SER A 70 0.91 -2.78 -5.36
N VAL A 71 0.81 -1.64 -4.65
CA VAL A 71 1.23 -1.55 -3.25
C VAL A 71 0.44 -2.53 -2.38
N ALA A 72 -0.89 -2.55 -2.49
CA ALA A 72 -1.73 -3.44 -1.70
C ALA A 72 -1.40 -4.93 -1.94
N THR A 73 -1.20 -5.32 -3.20
CA THR A 73 -0.81 -6.69 -3.56
C THR A 73 0.56 -7.06 -3.00
N THR A 74 1.56 -6.19 -3.15
CA THR A 74 2.91 -6.46 -2.63
C THR A 74 2.92 -6.57 -1.09
N VAL A 75 2.18 -5.71 -0.39
CA VAL A 75 2.07 -5.81 1.08
C VAL A 75 1.34 -7.09 1.50
N TYR A 76 0.29 -7.49 0.78
CA TYR A 76 -0.39 -8.76 1.02
C TYR A 76 0.54 -9.97 0.83
N GLU A 77 1.31 -10.00 -0.26
CA GLU A 77 2.28 -11.06 -0.53
C GLU A 77 3.36 -11.13 0.55
N ALA A 78 3.87 -9.98 1.00
CA ALA A 78 4.85 -9.90 2.07
C ALA A 78 4.28 -10.38 3.42
N LEU A 79 3.08 -9.92 3.79
CA LEU A 79 2.42 -10.27 5.05
C LEU A 79 2.03 -11.76 5.11
N THR A 80 1.64 -12.34 3.98
CA THR A 80 1.11 -13.71 3.91
C THR A 80 2.12 -14.71 3.35
N LYS A 81 3.40 -14.33 3.31
CA LYS A 81 4.48 -15.18 2.77
C LYS A 81 4.57 -16.52 3.50
N ASP A 82 4.48 -16.48 4.83
CA ASP A 82 4.63 -17.66 5.70
C ASP A 82 3.28 -18.23 6.19
N ALA A 83 2.16 -17.63 5.76
CA ALA A 83 0.82 -18.10 6.13
C ALA A 83 0.36 -19.23 5.21
N GLU A 84 -0.37 -20.20 5.78
CA GLU A 84 -1.09 -21.22 5.01
C GLU A 84 -2.09 -20.57 4.04
N VAL A 85 -2.31 -21.19 2.87
CA VAL A 85 -3.16 -20.64 1.80
C VAL A 85 -4.57 -20.33 2.31
N GLU A 86 -5.10 -21.21 3.14
CA GLU A 86 -6.41 -21.12 3.76
C GLU A 86 -6.53 -19.94 4.73
N GLN A 87 -5.41 -19.51 5.33
CA GLN A 87 -5.37 -18.47 6.35
C GLN A 87 -5.00 -17.08 5.80
N LYS A 88 -4.43 -17.00 4.59
CA LYS A 88 -3.94 -15.73 4.01
C LYS A 88 -4.99 -14.64 4.00
N MET A 89 -6.23 -14.98 3.64
CA MET A 89 -7.33 -14.02 3.58
C MET A 89 -7.77 -13.54 4.97
N GLU A 90 -7.71 -14.39 5.98
CA GLU A 90 -8.04 -14.03 7.37
C GLU A 90 -6.98 -13.11 7.97
N VAL A 91 -5.70 -13.43 7.76
CA VAL A 91 -4.56 -12.59 8.14
C VAL A 91 -4.66 -11.22 7.48
N TRP A 92 -4.94 -11.19 6.17
CA TRP A 92 -5.09 -9.96 5.42
C TRP A 92 -6.27 -9.11 5.91
N GLN A 93 -7.42 -9.74 6.16
CA GLN A 93 -8.61 -9.07 6.67
C GLN A 93 -8.35 -8.45 8.05
N SER A 94 -7.75 -9.22 8.96
CA SER A 94 -7.42 -8.75 10.32
C SER A 94 -6.43 -7.58 10.26
N PHE A 95 -5.41 -7.68 9.42
CA PHE A 95 -4.45 -6.60 9.20
C PHE A 95 -5.13 -5.32 8.68
N CYS A 96 -5.92 -5.41 7.61
CA CYS A 96 -6.64 -4.26 7.05
C CYS A 96 -7.56 -3.59 8.08
N GLN A 97 -8.32 -4.38 8.84
CA GLN A 97 -9.22 -3.87 9.88
C GLN A 97 -8.47 -3.21 11.05
N SER A 98 -7.26 -3.69 11.37
CA SER A 98 -6.43 -3.11 12.42
C SER A 98 -5.77 -1.78 12.02
N LYS A 99 -5.60 -1.51 10.72
CA LYS A 99 -4.88 -0.34 10.19
C LYS A 99 -5.78 0.70 9.53
N LEU A 100 -6.95 0.31 9.03
CA LEU A 100 -7.80 1.17 8.21
C LEU A 100 -9.18 1.37 8.81
N GLN A 101 -9.80 2.50 8.46
CA GLN A 101 -11.22 2.72 8.70
C GLN A 101 -12.07 1.66 7.96
N PRO A 102 -13.26 1.28 8.47
CA PRO A 102 -14.04 0.18 7.90
C PRO A 102 -14.27 0.26 6.39
N ILE A 103 -14.58 1.45 5.85
CA ILE A 103 -14.81 1.63 4.41
C ILE A 103 -13.54 1.44 3.58
N HIS A 104 -12.40 1.94 4.08
CA HIS A 104 -11.09 1.77 3.45
C HIS A 104 -10.64 0.31 3.48
N ALA A 105 -10.84 -0.38 4.60
CA ALA A 105 -10.55 -1.81 4.72
C ALA A 105 -11.34 -2.62 3.69
N LEU A 106 -12.63 -2.35 3.52
CA LEU A 106 -13.47 -3.04 2.52
C LEU A 106 -13.00 -2.79 1.08
N SER A 107 -12.55 -1.58 0.76
CA SER A 107 -12.01 -1.26 -0.57
C SER A 107 -10.72 -2.03 -0.85
N ILE A 108 -9.79 -2.07 0.12
CA ILE A 108 -8.52 -2.77 0.01
C ILE A 108 -8.70 -4.30 -0.06
N LEU A 109 -9.61 -4.86 0.75
CA LEU A 109 -9.87 -6.31 0.79
C LEU A 109 -10.27 -6.90 -0.56
N LYS A 110 -10.87 -6.10 -1.45
CA LYS A 110 -11.29 -6.53 -2.78
C LYS A 110 -10.17 -6.54 -3.81
N ILE A 111 -9.04 -5.86 -3.54
CA ILE A 111 -7.93 -5.73 -4.49
C ILE A 111 -7.20 -7.07 -4.68
N VAL A 112 -6.93 -7.77 -3.58
CA VAL A 112 -6.08 -8.98 -3.56
C VAL A 112 -6.86 -10.26 -3.86
N LYS A 113 -8.18 -10.15 -4.10
CA LYS A 113 -9.08 -11.26 -4.43
C LYS A 113 -9.17 -11.54 -5.95
N ALA A 114 -8.37 -10.86 -6.76
CA ALA A 114 -8.41 -10.95 -8.22
C ALA A 114 -7.37 -11.94 -8.76
#